data_AF-A0A952FIY4-F1
#
_entry.id   AF-A0A952FIY4-F1
#
_cell.length_a   1.000
_cell.length_b   1.000
_cell.length_c   1.000
_cell.angle_alpha   90.00
_cell.angle_beta   90.00
_cell.angle_gamma   90.00
#
_symmetry.space_group_name_H-M   'P 1'
#
loop_
_entity.id
_entity.type
_entity.pdbx_description
1 polymer ?
#
loop_
_entity_poly.entity_id
_entity_poly.type
_entity_poly.pdbx_seq_one_letter_code
_entity_poly.pdbx_strand_id
1 'polypeptide(L)'
;FNDVLKLADKVIVPLQPSVFDIFATRTFLDQLAEHKNAGKMQVGIVGMRVDSRTIAADKLRGFVEGLGLPVLGYLRDTQNYIHLAARGLTLFDVAPSRVEKDMEQWKAICQWLDR
;
A
#
# COMPACT_ATOMS: atom_id res chain seq x y z
N PHE A 1 8.91 1.62 16.93
CA PHE A 1 7.76 1.11 16.15
C PHE A 1 7.15 -0.14 16.77
N ASN A 2 7.93 -1.04 17.40
CA ASN A 2 7.40 -2.25 18.04
C ASN A 2 6.21 -2.01 18.99
N ASP A 3 6.21 -0.94 19.78
CA ASP A 3 5.10 -0.68 20.70
C ASP A 3 3.83 -0.18 19.99
N VAL A 4 3.96 0.47 18.84
CA VAL A 4 2.83 0.86 17.98
C VAL A 4 2.30 -0.35 17.22
N LEU A 5 3.19 -1.24 16.74
CA LEU A 5 2.80 -2.49 16.07
C LEU A 5 2.02 -3.43 16.99
N LYS A 6 2.35 -3.48 18.29
CA LYS A 6 1.61 -4.29 19.28
C LYS A 6 0.15 -3.85 19.46
N LEU A 7 -0.19 -2.61 19.10
CA LEU A 7 -1.54 -2.05 19.21
C LEU A 7 -2.34 -2.19 17.92
N ALA A 8 -1.71 -2.55 16.80
CA ALA A 8 -2.35 -2.57 15.49
C ALA A 8 -2.80 -3.98 15.11
N ASP A 9 -4.08 -4.13 14.76
CA ASP A 9 -4.59 -5.36 14.15
C ASP A 9 -4.15 -5.50 12.68
N LYS A 10 -3.95 -4.37 12.01
CA LYS A 10 -3.63 -4.26 10.59
C LYS A 10 -2.56 -3.21 10.33
N VAL A 11 -1.61 -3.57 9.47
CA VAL A 11 -0.52 -2.71 9.03
C VAL A 11 -0.53 -2.63 7.51
N ILE A 12 -0.61 -1.41 6.99
CA ILE A 12 -0.41 -1.13 5.57
C ILE A 12 0.97 -0.54 5.37
N VAL A 13 1.74 -1.13 4.46
CA VAL A 13 3.07 -0.63 4.09
C VAL A 13 3.02 -0.06 2.67
N PRO A 14 3.15 1.27 2.50
CA PRO A 14 3.29 1.87 1.19
C PRO A 14 4.71 1.62 0.65
N LEU A 15 4.82 1.08 -0.56
CA LEU A 15 6.10 0.82 -1.23
C LEU A 15 6.10 1.38 -2.64
N GLN A 16 7.18 2.05 -3.01
CA GLN A 16 7.41 2.47 -4.39
C GLN A 16 8.15 1.33 -5.14
N PRO A 17 7.87 1.09 -6.44
CA PRO A 17 8.40 -0.03 -7.20
C PRO A 17 9.80 0.31 -7.75
N SER A 18 10.64 0.83 -6.88
CA SER A 18 12.03 1.13 -7.15
C SER A 18 12.88 0.05 -6.51
N VAL A 19 13.90 -0.41 -7.21
CA VAL A 19 14.87 -1.38 -6.68
C VAL A 19 15.53 -0.83 -5.41
N PHE A 20 15.82 0.47 -5.36
CA PHE A 20 16.38 1.13 -4.17
C PHE A 20 15.41 1.11 -2.99
N ASP A 21 14.13 1.44 -3.22
CA ASP A 21 13.12 1.47 -2.16
C ASP A 21 12.81 0.05 -1.66
N ILE A 22 12.77 -0.94 -2.56
CA ILE A 22 12.61 -2.36 -2.25
C ILE A 22 13.74 -2.86 -1.34
N PHE A 23 15.00 -2.59 -1.71
CA PHE A 23 16.12 -3.04 -0.88
C PHE A 23 16.20 -2.30 0.45
N ALA A 24 15.93 -1.00 0.47
CA ALA A 24 15.91 -0.20 1.70
C ALA A 24 14.83 -0.67 2.67
N THR A 25 13.68 -1.13 2.15
CA THR A 25 12.55 -1.59 2.97
C THR A 25 12.60 -3.08 3.30
N ARG A 26 13.49 -3.86 2.68
CA ARG A 26 13.56 -5.32 2.86
C ARG A 26 13.69 -5.73 4.33
N THR A 27 14.66 -5.20 5.05
CA THR A 27 14.88 -5.55 6.47
C THR A 27 13.64 -5.27 7.32
N PHE A 28 12.91 -4.18 7.01
CA PHE A 28 11.67 -3.85 7.69
C PHE A 28 10.53 -4.83 7.35
N LEU A 29 10.42 -5.23 6.08
CA LEU A 29 9.42 -6.19 5.63
C LEU A 29 9.68 -7.61 6.17
N ASP A 30 10.95 -8.02 6.25
CA ASP A 30 11.35 -9.29 6.87
C ASP A 30 10.93 -9.33 8.35
N GLN A 31 11.21 -8.24 9.10
CA GLN A 31 10.76 -8.11 10.48
C GLN A 31 9.23 -8.16 10.61
N LEU A 32 8.50 -7.46 9.73
CA LEU A 32 7.04 -7.50 9.73
C LEU A 32 6.49 -8.91 9.42
N ALA A 33 7.12 -9.64 8.50
CA ALA A 33 6.74 -11.01 8.17
C ALA A 33 6.96 -11.97 9.36
N GLU A 34 8.05 -11.81 10.12
CA GLU A 34 8.27 -12.55 11.36
C GLU A 34 7.20 -12.26 12.41
N HIS A 35 6.85 -10.98 12.61
CA HIS A 35 5.83 -10.58 13.57
C HIS A 35 4.41 -11.02 13.18
N LYS A 36 4.09 -11.06 11.88
CA LYS A 36 2.85 -11.66 11.36
C LYS A 36 2.73 -13.13 11.78
N ASN A 37 3.83 -13.88 11.78
CA ASN A 37 3.81 -15.29 12.19
C ASN A 37 3.72 -15.47 13.71
N ALA A 38 4.14 -14.46 14.49
CA ALA A 38 4.13 -14.48 15.94
C ALA A 38 2.80 -13.99 16.58
N GLY A 39 1.82 -13.51 15.80
CA GLY A 39 0.59 -12.92 16.33
C GLY A 39 -0.57 -12.83 15.33
N LYS A 40 -1.65 -12.12 15.70
CA LYS A 40 -2.86 -11.91 14.86
C LYS A 40 -2.72 -10.75 13.85
N MET A 41 -1.59 -10.04 13.85
CA MET A 41 -1.41 -8.81 13.05
C MET A 41 -1.35 -9.12 11.56
N GLN A 42 -2.22 -8.48 10.77
CA GLN A 42 -2.24 -8.63 9.33
C GLN A 42 -1.42 -7.52 8.66
N VAL A 43 -0.56 -7.88 7.73
CA VAL A 43 0.28 -6.94 6.98
C VAL A 43 -0.13 -6.97 5.52
N GLY A 44 -0.33 -5.81 4.91
CA GLY A 44 -0.63 -5.67 3.48
C GLY A 44 0.20 -4.57 2.82
N ILE A 45 0.60 -4.80 1.58
CA ILE A 45 1.45 -3.88 0.81
C ILE A 45 0.60 -3.07 -0.15
N VAL A 46 0.88 -1.77 -0.26
CA VAL A 46 0.28 -0.90 -1.27
C VAL A 46 1.38 -0.32 -2.15
N GLY A 47 1.32 -0.60 -3.45
CA GLY A 47 2.26 -0.03 -4.41
C GLY A 47 1.95 1.45 -4.66
N MET A 48 2.87 2.36 -4.36
CA MET A 48 2.68 3.81 -4.53
C MET A 48 3.35 4.32 -5.80
N ARG A 49 2.68 5.26 -6.49
CA ARG A 49 3.15 5.90 -7.73
C ARG A 49 3.45 4.90 -8.84
N VAL A 50 2.61 3.87 -8.96
CA VAL A 50 2.81 2.76 -9.90
C VAL A 50 1.64 2.67 -10.86
N ASP A 51 1.92 2.62 -12.15
CA ASP A 51 0.96 2.04 -13.10
C ASP A 51 1.11 0.52 -13.02
N SER A 52 0.03 -0.16 -12.66
CA SER A 52 -0.01 -1.61 -12.44
C SER A 52 0.38 -2.44 -13.66
N ARG A 53 0.44 -1.82 -14.85
CA ARG A 53 0.83 -2.44 -16.13
C ARG A 53 2.33 -2.32 -16.44
N THR A 54 3.12 -1.81 -15.51
CA THR A 54 4.55 -1.59 -15.71
C THR A 54 5.39 -2.74 -15.17
N ILE A 55 6.56 -2.95 -15.76
CA ILE A 55 7.57 -3.92 -15.28
C ILE A 55 7.94 -3.66 -13.80
N ALA A 56 7.88 -2.40 -13.37
CA ALA A 56 8.12 -2.01 -11.99
C ALA A 56 7.08 -2.63 -11.04
N ALA A 57 5.79 -2.63 -11.42
CA ALA A 57 4.73 -3.28 -10.66
C ALA A 57 4.95 -4.80 -10.53
N ASP A 58 5.40 -5.45 -11.61
CA ASP A 58 5.72 -6.88 -11.62
C ASP A 58 6.90 -7.21 -10.71
N LYS A 59 7.96 -6.40 -10.73
CA LYS A 59 9.12 -6.58 -9.84
C LYS A 59 8.73 -6.43 -8.36
N LEU A 60 7.92 -5.43 -8.04
CA LEU A 60 7.43 -5.24 -6.67
C LEU A 60 6.59 -6.45 -6.22
N ARG A 61 5.68 -6.92 -7.08
CA ARG A 61 4.86 -8.12 -6.80
C ARG A 61 5.73 -9.34 -6.53
N GLY A 62 6.67 -9.67 -7.41
CA GLY A 62 7.52 -10.85 -7.24
C GLY A 62 8.40 -10.78 -5.98
N PHE A 63 8.91 -9.60 -5.63
CA PHE A 63 9.66 -9.41 -4.38
C PHE A 63 8.78 -9.66 -3.14
N VAL A 64 7.59 -9.06 -3.11
CA VAL A 64 6.66 -9.15 -1.97
C VAL A 64 6.04 -10.55 -1.83
N GLU A 65 5.76 -11.23 -2.95
CA GLU A 65 5.31 -12.62 -2.97
C GLU A 65 6.34 -13.56 -2.32
N GLY A 66 7.64 -13.31 -2.54
CA GLY A 66 8.72 -14.04 -1.87
C GLY A 66 8.74 -13.90 -0.35
N LEU A 67 8.12 -12.85 0.18
CA LEU A 67 7.98 -12.60 1.64
C LEU A 67 6.64 -13.12 2.19
N GLY A 68 5.75 -13.65 1.36
CA GLY A 68 4.43 -14.12 1.77
C GLY A 68 3.48 -13.01 2.26
N LEU A 69 3.72 -11.78 1.81
CA LEU A 69 2.89 -10.62 2.12
C LEU A 69 1.93 -10.34 0.94
N PRO A 70 0.65 -10.04 1.18
CA PRO A 70 -0.29 -9.72 0.11
C PRO A 70 -0.09 -8.29 -0.40
N VAL A 71 -0.13 -8.10 -1.72
CA VAL A 71 -0.26 -6.77 -2.33
C VAL A 71 -1.74 -6.42 -2.45
N LEU A 72 -2.19 -5.39 -1.74
CA LEU A 72 -3.59 -4.96 -1.66
C LEU A 72 -4.03 -4.16 -2.90
N GLY A 73 -3.10 -3.49 -3.56
CA GLY A 73 -3.37 -2.66 -4.73
C GLY A 73 -2.23 -1.73 -5.08
N TYR A 74 -2.41 -0.99 -6.17
CA TYR A 74 -1.46 0.02 -6.65
C TYR A 74 -2.18 1.36 -6.78
N LEU A 75 -1.63 2.40 -6.15
CA LEU A 75 -2.09 3.77 -6.26
C LEU A 75 -1.23 4.51 -7.29
N ARG A 76 -1.88 5.10 -8.28
CA ARG A 76 -1.21 5.87 -9.34
C ARG A 76 -0.73 7.22 -8.85
N ASP A 77 0.30 7.72 -9.54
CA ASP A 77 0.71 9.11 -9.40
C ASP A 77 -0.21 10.00 -10.24
N THR A 78 -1.20 10.62 -9.61
CA THR A 78 -2.16 11.52 -10.27
C THR A 78 -2.16 12.89 -9.62
N GLN A 79 -2.43 13.93 -10.42
CA GLN A 79 -2.55 15.30 -9.92
C GLN A 79 -3.73 15.47 -8.96
N ASN A 80 -4.70 14.55 -8.97
CA ASN A 80 -5.85 14.56 -8.06
C ASN A 80 -5.41 14.60 -6.59
N TYR A 81 -4.45 13.74 -6.18
CA TYR A 81 -3.96 13.73 -4.80
C TYR A 81 -3.33 15.07 -4.40
N ILE A 82 -2.52 15.67 -5.29
CA ILE A 82 -1.84 16.94 -5.03
C ILE A 82 -2.86 18.08 -4.90
N HIS A 83 -3.80 18.17 -5.83
CA HIS A 83 -4.82 19.22 -5.84
C HIS A 83 -5.79 19.12 -4.67
N LEU A 84 -6.19 17.91 -4.26
CA LEU A 84 -7.08 17.70 -3.14
C LEU A 84 -6.38 18.01 -1.81
N ALA A 85 -5.15 17.52 -1.63
CA ALA A 85 -4.36 17.81 -0.42
C ALA A 85 -4.13 19.32 -0.23
N ALA A 86 -3.85 20.06 -1.31
CA ALA A 86 -3.69 21.52 -1.27
C ALA A 86 -4.97 22.27 -0.82
N ARG A 87 -6.14 21.62 -0.89
CA ARG A 87 -7.43 22.15 -0.45
C ARG A 87 -7.90 21.56 0.89
N GLY A 88 -7.09 20.73 1.54
CA GLY A 88 -7.49 20.01 2.74
C GLY A 88 -8.58 18.96 2.51
N LEU A 89 -8.70 18.47 1.27
CA LEU A 89 -9.68 17.46 0.86
C LEU A 89 -8.99 16.11 0.61
N THR A 90 -9.77 15.04 0.70
CA THR A 90 -9.40 13.69 0.30
C THR A 90 -10.13 13.28 -0.98
N LEU A 91 -9.76 12.13 -1.55
CA LEU A 91 -10.50 11.52 -2.67
C LEU A 91 -11.97 11.23 -2.33
N PHE A 92 -12.27 11.01 -1.05
CA PHE A 92 -13.60 10.65 -0.58
C PHE A 92 -14.53 11.86 -0.40
N ASP A 93 -13.99 13.09 -0.46
CA ASP A 93 -14.74 14.33 -0.24
C ASP A 93 -15.28 14.96 -1.53
N VAL A 94 -14.97 14.40 -2.70
CA VAL A 94 -15.35 14.95 -4.00
C VAL A 94 -16.24 14.01 -4.79
N ALA A 95 -16.95 14.56 -5.78
CA ALA A 95 -17.81 13.78 -6.66
C ALA A 95 -17.04 12.59 -7.29
N PRO A 96 -17.52 11.33 -7.15
CA PRO A 96 -16.79 10.14 -7.62
C PRO A 96 -16.40 10.19 -9.10
N SER A 97 -17.20 10.84 -9.95
CA SER A 97 -16.90 11.02 -11.37
C SER A 97 -15.59 11.77 -11.66
N ARG A 98 -15.06 12.55 -10.70
CA ARG A 98 -13.78 13.26 -10.84
C ARG A 98 -12.57 12.40 -10.51
N VAL A 99 -12.77 11.35 -9.72
CA VAL A 99 -11.71 10.53 -9.10
C VAL A 99 -11.98 9.04 -9.30
N GLU A 100 -12.82 8.68 -10.28
CA GLU A 100 -13.35 7.32 -10.46
C GLU A 100 -12.23 6.28 -10.52
N LYS A 101 -11.20 6.54 -11.34
CA LYS A 101 -10.04 5.65 -11.48
C LYS A 101 -9.23 5.53 -10.19
N ASP A 102 -9.08 6.60 -9.41
CA ASP A 102 -8.37 6.56 -8.14
C ASP A 102 -9.20 5.77 -7.12
N MET A 103 -10.51 6.01 -7.06
CA MET A 103 -11.47 5.30 -6.20
C MET A 103 -11.51 3.79 -6.47
N GLU A 104 -11.46 3.38 -7.74
CA GLU A 104 -11.35 1.97 -8.10
C GLU A 104 -10.12 1.29 -7.50
N GLN A 105 -8.97 2.00 -7.44
CA GLN A 105 -7.73 1.48 -6.86
C GLN A 105 -7.80 1.34 -5.33
N TRP A 106 -8.53 2.24 -4.67
CA TRP A 106 -8.74 2.19 -3.22
C TRP A 106 -9.68 1.08 -2.77
N LYS A 107 -10.57 0.61 -3.66
CA LYS A 107 -11.61 -0.37 -3.32
C LYS A 107 -11.06 -1.63 -2.64
N ALA A 108 -10.01 -2.23 -3.20
CA ALA A 108 -9.40 -3.45 -2.63
C ALA A 108 -8.74 -3.19 -1.26
N ILE A 109 -8.17 -2.01 -1.07
CA ILE A 109 -7.53 -1.59 0.19
C ILE A 109 -8.60 -1.42 1.27
N CYS A 110 -9.68 -0.67 0.98
CA CYS A 110 -10.80 -0.48 1.90
C CYS A 110 -11.46 -1.81 2.26
N GLN A 111 -11.74 -2.67 1.26
CA GLN A 111 -12.32 -3.99 1.49
C GLN A 111 -11.43 -4.89 2.34
N TRP A 112 -10.10 -4.75 2.26
CA TRP A 112 -9.20 -5.47 3.15
C TRP A 112 -9.23 -4.88 4.56
N LEU A 113 -9.29 -3.56 4.70
CA LEU A 113 -9.37 -2.86 5.99
C LEU A 113 -10.66 -3.17 6.75
N ASP A 114 -11.80 -3.32 6.07
CA ASP A 114 -13.12 -3.54 6.69
C ASP A 114 -13.34 -4.96 7.24
N ARG A 115 -12.46 -5.91 6.92
CA ARG A 115 -12.56 -7.32 7.35
C ARG A 115 -12.14 -7.57 8.79
#